data_AF-A0A955IQ90-F1
#
_entry.id   AF-A0A955IQ90-F1
#
_cell.length_a   1.000
_cell.length_b   1.000
_cell.length_c   1.000
_cell.angle_alpha   90.00
_cell.angle_beta   90.00
_cell.angle_gamma   90.00
#
_symmetry.space_group_name_H-M   'P 1'
#
loop_
_entity.id
_entity.type
_entity.pdbx_description
1 polymer ?
#
loop_
_entity_poly.entity_id
_entity_poly.type
_entity_poly.pdbx_seq_one_letter_code
_entity_poly.pdbx_strand_id
1 'polypeptide(L)'
;TTVDNSVWFSFIAPPSGTVRIITDEFDSQLAMWSATDCSDFGTFVEIAANDDGGPGLSAQLEPINCLEPGALYYVQVDGFAGSTAANATILLEAVLGEDCNLNGLNDICDLDPTDPDGDGFVSADVNFNTVPDECEGNICPATSEIVVSIQFDSFAGETGYVIRDINSGINIANLPASSFDGQSNTFVENTYPVAPNVCFEFEITDSFGDGLCCGFGTGFYEVTFDGTLVASGGSFGASETSLPFGGCDFVDCNENCIDDATEMFADFDVNTLDPVAGDTSDDAGWICPDMLVMSDNLTTVDDDLLWCGVYFGGHDVWFKYRPAADGNANINITDAGPTEWVIVVYDADAGDEELVACNSDGASYHSFPVDSGTTYLIGIAARNYDRAPFNVMLDGPPCLEAPADRNGNGEVDDCECLADVNGDMVVNGTDFLIVLNAFGPCAGCMADVDGNGIVDNDDLAEIIYGWGDCDPMMIMLQPTPNARSKRLSP
;
A
#
# COMPACT_ATOMS: atom_id res chain seq x y z
N THR A 1 31.89 -29.76 38.60
CA THR A 1 32.38 -31.09 39.06
C THR A 1 33.70 -31.39 38.37
N THR A 2 34.44 -32.41 38.82
CA THR A 2 35.69 -32.83 38.15
C THR A 2 35.37 -33.56 36.86
N VAL A 3 36.05 -33.17 35.77
CA VAL A 3 36.01 -33.91 34.51
C VAL A 3 36.97 -35.09 34.62
N ASP A 4 36.48 -36.31 34.42
CA ASP A 4 37.22 -37.54 34.69
C ASP A 4 37.32 -38.45 33.45
N ASN A 5 36.26 -38.64 32.66
CA ASN A 5 36.23 -39.59 31.52
C ASN A 5 35.63 -38.98 30.24
N SER A 6 35.99 -37.73 29.92
CA SER A 6 35.35 -37.03 28.83
C SER A 6 35.67 -37.58 27.44
N VAL A 7 34.64 -37.63 26.59
CA VAL A 7 34.76 -37.79 25.13
C VAL A 7 34.57 -36.43 24.47
N TRP A 8 35.30 -36.18 23.40
CA TRP A 8 35.26 -34.93 22.66
C TRP A 8 34.80 -35.13 21.24
N PHE A 9 33.92 -34.25 20.79
CA PHE A 9 33.46 -34.13 19.42
C PHE A 9 33.80 -32.73 18.90
N SER A 10 33.79 -32.56 17.58
CA SER A 10 33.86 -31.24 16.97
C SER A 10 32.86 -31.12 15.83
N PHE A 11 32.45 -29.89 15.56
CA PHE A 11 31.53 -29.57 14.48
C PHE A 11 31.86 -28.21 13.89
N ILE A 12 31.46 -28.02 12.63
CA ILE A 12 31.48 -26.71 11.97
C ILE A 12 30.14 -26.07 12.22
N ALA A 13 30.13 -24.84 12.72
CA ALA A 13 28.90 -24.11 12.99
C ALA A 13 28.05 -23.99 11.70
N PRO A 14 26.74 -24.25 11.77
CA PRO A 14 25.85 -24.13 10.63
C PRO A 14 25.74 -22.67 10.17
N PRO A 15 25.22 -22.41 8.96
CA PRO A 15 24.91 -21.06 8.50
C PRO A 15 24.11 -20.27 9.55
N SER A 16 23.07 -20.88 10.12
CA SER A 16 22.17 -20.26 11.12
C SER A 16 22.85 -19.76 12.40
N GLY A 17 24.12 -20.10 12.63
CA GLY A 17 24.84 -19.71 13.85
C GLY A 17 24.29 -20.30 15.15
N THR A 18 23.22 -21.10 15.10
CA THR A 18 22.57 -21.67 16.27
C THR A 18 22.58 -23.21 16.27
N VAL A 19 22.97 -23.78 17.40
CA VAL A 19 22.91 -25.23 17.63
C VAL A 19 22.29 -25.58 18.98
N ARG A 20 21.63 -26.73 19.04
CA ARG A 20 21.20 -27.37 20.28
C ARG A 20 21.91 -28.71 20.41
N ILE A 21 22.39 -29.02 21.61
CA ILE A 21 23.15 -30.26 21.87
C ILE A 21 22.52 -31.01 23.03
N ILE A 22 22.23 -32.29 22.81
CA ILE A 22 21.56 -33.16 23.77
C ILE A 22 22.32 -34.46 23.87
N THR A 23 22.42 -35.00 25.08
CA THR A 23 22.89 -36.37 25.33
C THR A 23 21.75 -37.20 25.92
N ASP A 24 21.88 -38.52 25.86
CA ASP A 24 20.90 -39.46 26.42
C ASP A 24 21.56 -40.50 27.34
N GLU A 25 20.73 -41.42 27.87
CA GLU A 25 21.12 -42.71 28.47
C GLU A 25 21.94 -42.71 29.78
N PHE A 26 22.52 -41.58 30.21
CA PHE A 26 23.20 -41.47 31.51
C PHE A 26 23.20 -40.05 32.07
N ASP A 27 23.48 -39.96 33.37
CA ASP A 27 23.72 -38.71 34.09
C ASP A 27 25.03 -38.08 33.57
N SER A 28 24.91 -37.17 32.61
CA SER A 28 26.01 -36.65 31.79
C SER A 28 26.27 -35.17 32.09
N GLN A 29 27.43 -34.68 31.67
CA GLN A 29 27.81 -33.28 31.71
C GLN A 29 28.30 -32.88 30.32
N LEU A 30 27.83 -31.75 29.84
CA LEU A 30 28.10 -31.21 28.52
C LEU A 30 28.77 -29.85 28.66
N ALA A 31 29.80 -29.62 27.85
CA ALA A 31 30.39 -28.30 27.67
C ALA A 31 30.77 -28.08 26.21
N MET A 32 30.53 -26.87 25.70
CA MET A 32 30.94 -26.44 24.37
C MET A 32 32.07 -25.42 24.47
N TRP A 33 33.04 -25.51 23.56
CA TRP A 33 34.27 -24.75 23.59
C TRP A 33 34.63 -24.19 22.21
N SER A 34 35.21 -23.01 22.19
CA SER A 34 36.05 -22.55 21.08
C SER A 34 37.53 -22.73 21.43
N ALA A 35 38.41 -22.84 20.43
CA ALA A 35 39.84 -22.90 20.65
C ALA A 35 40.59 -22.33 19.44
N THR A 36 41.64 -21.53 19.69
CA THR A 36 42.53 -21.05 18.62
C THR A 36 43.59 -22.09 18.25
N ASP A 37 43.93 -23.01 19.16
CA ASP A 37 44.81 -24.16 18.90
C ASP A 37 44.28 -25.41 19.63
N CYS A 38 43.75 -26.37 18.88
CA CYS A 38 43.18 -27.61 19.44
C CYS A 38 44.20 -28.54 20.12
N SER A 39 45.49 -28.25 20.00
CA SER A 39 46.57 -28.97 20.68
C SER A 39 46.97 -28.35 22.02
N ASP A 40 46.48 -27.14 22.32
CA ASP A 40 46.74 -26.42 23.56
C ASP A 40 45.44 -26.11 24.31
N PHE A 41 45.17 -26.90 25.36
CA PHE A 41 44.03 -26.71 26.25
C PHE A 41 44.00 -25.33 26.91
N GLY A 42 45.12 -24.60 26.98
CA GLY A 42 45.16 -23.23 27.48
C GLY A 42 44.47 -22.22 26.56
N THR A 43 44.17 -22.60 25.32
CA THR A 43 43.46 -21.75 24.34
C THR A 43 41.96 -21.99 24.29
N PHE A 44 41.47 -22.99 25.02
CA PHE A 44 40.05 -23.34 25.03
C PHE A 44 39.27 -22.33 25.86
N VAL A 45 38.19 -21.81 25.28
CA VAL A 45 37.24 -20.91 25.94
C VAL A 45 35.90 -21.62 26.01
N GLU A 46 35.38 -21.78 27.22
CA GLU A 46 34.05 -22.36 27.45
C GLU A 46 32.97 -21.39 26.97
N ILE A 47 32.04 -21.88 26.16
CA ILE A 47 30.92 -21.10 25.60
C ILE A 47 29.65 -21.36 26.41
N ALA A 48 29.35 -22.64 26.65
CA ALA A 48 28.19 -23.07 27.40
C ALA A 48 28.48 -24.41 28.07
N ALA A 49 27.92 -24.65 29.25
CA ALA A 49 27.99 -25.92 29.92
C ALA A 49 26.70 -26.19 30.69
N ASN A 50 26.30 -27.47 30.74
CA ASN A 50 25.18 -27.93 31.54
C ASN A 50 25.34 -29.40 31.91
N ASP A 51 24.77 -29.84 33.03
CA ASP A 51 24.78 -31.23 33.49
C ASP A 51 23.39 -31.84 33.72
N ASP A 52 22.33 -31.15 33.29
CA ASP A 52 20.96 -31.65 33.35
C ASP A 52 20.08 -31.14 32.18
N GLY A 53 18.76 -31.24 32.31
CA GLY A 53 17.81 -30.66 31.35
C GLY A 53 17.53 -31.50 30.10
N GLY A 54 18.31 -32.56 29.85
CA GLY A 54 18.07 -33.53 28.78
C GLY A 54 17.11 -34.66 29.19
N PRO A 55 16.90 -35.66 28.30
CA PRO A 55 16.08 -36.82 28.60
C PRO A 55 16.54 -37.62 29.83
N GLY A 56 15.76 -37.54 30.91
CA GLY A 56 16.04 -38.27 32.15
C GLY A 56 16.96 -37.47 33.08
N LEU A 57 18.19 -37.96 33.27
CA LEU A 57 19.24 -37.26 34.04
C LEU A 57 20.36 -36.74 33.13
N SER A 58 20.22 -36.87 31.81
CA SER A 58 21.27 -36.42 30.89
C SER A 58 21.29 -34.90 30.74
N ALA A 59 22.41 -34.41 30.23
CA ALA A 59 22.62 -33.01 29.94
C ALA A 59 22.05 -32.59 28.58
N GLN A 60 21.54 -31.37 28.54
CA GLN A 60 21.16 -30.62 27.35
C GLN A 60 21.74 -29.21 27.44
N LEU A 61 22.32 -28.73 26.36
CA LEU A 61 22.56 -27.32 26.14
C LEU A 61 21.34 -26.77 25.39
N GLU A 62 20.62 -25.83 25.99
CA GLU A 62 19.62 -25.00 25.29
C GLU A 62 20.23 -24.35 24.04
N PRO A 63 19.43 -23.91 23.05
CA PRO A 63 19.96 -23.33 21.82
C PRO A 63 21.05 -22.29 22.10
N ILE A 64 22.28 -22.61 21.67
CA ILE A 64 23.41 -21.70 21.75
C ILE A 64 23.42 -20.91 20.46
N ASN A 65 23.18 -19.61 20.59
CA ASN A 65 23.10 -18.69 19.47
C ASN A 65 24.47 -18.04 19.19
N CYS A 66 24.60 -17.48 17.99
CA CYS A 66 25.65 -16.53 17.62
C CYS A 66 27.04 -17.15 17.57
N LEU A 67 27.09 -18.41 17.11
CA LEU A 67 28.32 -19.05 16.68
C LEU A 67 28.72 -18.50 15.31
N GLU A 68 30.01 -18.22 15.13
CA GLU A 68 30.56 -17.75 13.86
C GLU A 68 30.34 -18.83 12.78
N PRO A 69 29.51 -18.59 11.75
CA PRO A 69 29.21 -19.61 10.75
C PRO A 69 30.48 -20.12 10.06
N GLY A 70 30.60 -21.43 9.92
CA GLY A 70 31.80 -22.04 9.33
C GLY A 70 33.00 -22.17 10.30
N ALA A 71 32.95 -21.60 11.50
CA ALA A 71 33.98 -21.80 12.51
C ALA A 71 33.88 -23.18 13.18
N LEU A 72 35.03 -23.68 13.68
CA LEU A 72 35.16 -24.99 14.31
C LEU A 72 34.98 -24.89 15.83
N TYR A 73 34.04 -25.64 16.36
CA TYR A 73 33.74 -25.73 17.79
C TYR A 73 33.90 -27.16 18.31
N TYR A 74 34.09 -27.28 19.62
CA TYR A 74 34.32 -28.56 20.31
C TYR A 74 33.26 -28.81 21.36
N VAL A 75 32.84 -30.05 21.50
CA VAL A 75 31.86 -30.48 22.48
C VAL A 75 32.50 -31.54 23.37
N GLN A 76 32.54 -31.26 24.66
CA GLN A 76 32.98 -32.17 25.70
C GLN A 76 31.75 -32.83 26.33
N VAL A 77 31.77 -34.16 26.40
CA VAL A 77 30.75 -34.96 27.10
C VAL A 77 31.45 -35.80 28.16
N ASP A 78 31.01 -35.69 29.40
CA ASP A 78 31.49 -36.51 30.53
C ASP A 78 30.30 -37.04 31.36
N GLY A 79 30.57 -37.86 32.37
CA GLY A 79 29.56 -38.32 33.32
C GLY A 79 29.57 -37.54 34.62
N PHE A 80 28.39 -37.11 35.09
CA PHE A 80 28.27 -36.48 36.40
C PHE A 80 28.70 -37.46 37.49
N ALA A 81 29.61 -37.02 38.36
CA ALA A 81 30.16 -37.82 39.46
C ALA A 81 30.71 -39.21 39.03
N GLY A 82 31.22 -39.32 37.81
CA GLY A 82 31.80 -40.57 37.27
C GLY A 82 30.77 -41.57 36.74
N SER A 83 29.53 -41.11 36.47
CA SER A 83 28.53 -41.87 35.73
C SER A 83 29.06 -42.32 34.36
N THR A 84 28.64 -43.49 33.87
CA THR A 84 29.09 -44.02 32.57
C THR A 84 27.94 -44.75 31.86
N ALA A 85 27.96 -44.71 30.52
CA ALA A 85 27.09 -45.51 29.66
C ALA A 85 27.91 -46.40 28.72
N ALA A 86 27.38 -47.57 28.39
CA ALA A 86 27.99 -48.46 27.39
C ALA A 86 27.69 -48.01 25.95
N ASN A 87 26.51 -47.44 25.73
CA ASN A 87 26.11 -46.79 24.49
C ASN A 87 25.36 -45.51 24.88
N ALA A 88 25.81 -44.37 24.38
CA ALA A 88 25.13 -43.10 24.52
C ALA A 88 25.20 -42.38 23.17
N THR A 89 24.17 -41.59 22.89
CA THR A 89 24.02 -40.78 21.70
C THR A 89 24.26 -39.31 22.08
N ILE A 90 24.92 -38.60 21.17
CA ILE A 90 24.91 -37.15 21.15
C ILE A 90 24.12 -36.72 19.92
N LEU A 91 23.12 -35.87 20.14
CA LEU A 91 22.35 -35.24 19.09
C LEU A 91 22.76 -33.77 19.01
N LEU A 92 23.29 -33.38 17.86
CA LEU A 92 23.55 -31.99 17.51
C LEU A 92 22.54 -31.60 16.44
N GLU A 93 21.69 -30.63 16.78
CA GLU A 93 20.68 -30.09 15.89
C GLU A 93 21.09 -28.67 15.52
N ALA A 94 21.20 -28.39 14.21
CA ALA A 94 21.14 -27.02 13.75
C ALA A 94 19.71 -26.53 14.01
N VAL A 95 19.59 -25.48 14.80
CA VAL A 95 18.29 -24.85 15.04
C VAL A 95 18.16 -23.73 14.03
N LEU A 96 17.07 -23.77 13.27
CA LEU A 96 16.65 -22.61 12.49
C LEU A 96 15.99 -21.66 13.50
N GLY A 97 16.65 -20.53 13.75
CA GLY A 97 15.99 -19.39 14.39
C GLY A 97 15.07 -18.69 13.40
N GLU A 98 14.37 -17.67 13.87
CA GLU A 98 13.85 -16.65 12.96
C GLU A 98 15.07 -15.96 12.31
N ASP A 99 14.97 -15.76 11.00
CA ASP A 99 16.00 -15.21 10.09
C ASP A 99 15.20 -14.42 9.05
N CYS A 100 14.73 -13.25 9.45
CA CYS A 100 13.73 -12.51 8.69
C CYS A 100 14.33 -11.77 7.49
N ASN A 101 15.61 -11.40 7.56
CA ASN A 101 16.36 -10.81 6.44
C ASN A 101 16.96 -11.85 5.48
N LEU A 102 16.82 -13.15 5.78
CA LEU A 102 17.34 -14.28 4.99
C LEU A 102 18.85 -14.20 4.73
N ASN A 103 19.60 -13.52 5.61
CA ASN A 103 21.05 -13.42 5.52
C ASN A 103 21.73 -14.74 5.98
N GLY A 104 20.95 -15.64 6.57
CA GLY A 104 21.40 -16.94 7.04
C GLY A 104 21.86 -16.95 8.49
N LEU A 105 21.77 -15.83 9.23
CA LEU A 105 22.00 -15.69 10.66
C LEU A 105 20.65 -15.64 11.40
N ASN A 106 20.64 -16.09 12.66
CA ASN A 106 19.46 -16.00 13.50
C ASN A 106 19.31 -14.58 14.03
N ASP A 107 18.12 -13.99 13.96
CA ASP A 107 17.88 -12.59 14.30
C ASP A 107 18.39 -12.23 15.71
N ILE A 108 18.31 -13.17 16.67
CA ILE A 108 18.84 -12.96 18.04
C ILE A 108 20.35 -12.64 18.09
N CYS A 109 21.06 -12.79 16.97
CA CYS A 109 22.50 -12.60 16.83
C CYS A 109 22.91 -11.34 16.09
N ASP A 110 21.99 -10.67 15.41
CA ASP A 110 22.19 -9.37 14.75
C ASP A 110 21.18 -8.30 15.23
N LEU A 111 20.49 -8.56 16.35
CA LEU A 111 19.82 -7.55 17.20
C LEU A 111 20.85 -6.54 17.78
N ASP A 112 21.32 -5.57 16.99
CA ASP A 112 22.07 -4.41 17.50
C ASP A 112 21.63 -3.10 16.82
N PRO A 113 21.36 -2.02 17.58
CA PRO A 113 21.09 -0.69 17.05
C PRO A 113 22.26 0.00 16.28
N THR A 114 23.50 -0.54 16.23
CA THR A 114 24.67 0.15 15.63
C THR A 114 25.81 -0.71 15.01
N ASP A 115 25.60 -1.97 14.61
CA ASP A 115 26.58 -2.80 13.86
C ASP A 115 27.91 -3.11 14.62
N PRO A 116 27.91 -4.04 15.59
CA PRO A 116 29.04 -4.30 16.48
C PRO A 116 30.16 -5.17 15.86
N ASP A 117 29.89 -5.92 14.79
CA ASP A 117 30.88 -6.73 14.08
C ASP A 117 31.33 -6.10 12.73
N GLY A 118 30.64 -5.06 12.28
CA GLY A 118 31.05 -4.19 11.17
C GLY A 118 30.80 -4.82 9.81
N ASP A 119 29.92 -5.82 9.72
CA ASP A 119 29.64 -6.55 8.49
C ASP A 119 28.52 -5.93 7.64
N GLY A 120 27.76 -4.99 8.23
CA GLY A 120 26.72 -4.23 7.57
C GLY A 120 25.38 -4.95 7.41
N PHE A 121 25.17 -6.09 8.07
CA PHE A 121 23.90 -6.81 8.13
C PHE A 121 23.31 -6.65 9.55
N VAL A 122 22.33 -5.74 9.71
CA VAL A 122 21.71 -5.45 11.02
C VAL A 122 20.21 -5.70 11.01
N SER A 123 19.72 -6.39 12.04
CA SER A 123 18.28 -6.58 12.32
C SER A 123 17.83 -5.57 13.36
N ALA A 124 17.54 -4.35 12.90
CA ALA A 124 17.18 -3.25 13.79
C ALA A 124 15.83 -3.51 14.50
N ASP A 125 15.75 -3.15 15.78
CA ASP A 125 14.51 -3.09 16.58
C ASP A 125 14.35 -1.62 17.02
N VAL A 126 13.91 -0.76 16.09
CA VAL A 126 13.84 0.69 16.29
C VAL A 126 12.72 1.07 17.25
N ASN A 127 11.68 0.22 17.35
CA ASN A 127 10.53 0.45 18.21
C ASN A 127 10.66 -0.20 19.62
N PHE A 128 11.76 -0.90 19.88
CA PHE A 128 12.15 -1.53 21.15
C PHE A 128 11.11 -2.54 21.68
N ASN A 129 10.39 -3.20 20.79
CA ASN A 129 9.33 -4.14 21.16
C ASN A 129 9.83 -5.59 21.25
N THR A 130 11.13 -5.81 21.06
CA THR A 130 11.83 -7.11 21.10
C THR A 130 11.60 -8.03 19.90
N VAL A 131 11.00 -7.51 18.83
CA VAL A 131 10.88 -8.16 17.52
C VAL A 131 11.68 -7.32 16.52
N PRO A 132 12.58 -7.90 15.71
CA PRO A 132 13.26 -7.15 14.64
C PRO A 132 12.26 -6.54 13.67
N ASP A 133 12.47 -5.29 13.26
CA ASP A 133 11.59 -4.48 12.40
C ASP A 133 11.23 -5.19 11.07
N GLU A 134 12.16 -6.02 10.56
CA GLU A 134 12.03 -6.85 9.37
C GLU A 134 11.24 -8.17 9.56
N CYS A 135 11.09 -8.62 10.82
CA CYS A 135 10.21 -9.73 11.20
C CYS A 135 8.76 -9.29 11.42
N GLU A 136 8.52 -7.98 11.54
CA GLU A 136 7.19 -7.43 11.81
C GLU A 136 6.30 -7.37 10.56
N GLY A 137 6.81 -7.86 9.43
CA GLY A 137 6.12 -7.86 8.15
C GLY A 137 5.88 -6.47 7.59
N ASN A 138 6.39 -5.39 8.21
CA ASN A 138 6.04 -4.04 7.77
C ASN A 138 6.96 -2.86 8.10
N ILE A 139 8.26 -3.05 8.33
CA ILE A 139 9.20 -1.91 8.38
C ILE A 139 10.51 -2.24 7.62
N CYS A 140 10.45 -2.21 6.28
CA CYS A 140 11.58 -1.71 5.47
C CYS A 140 11.84 -0.24 5.86
N PRO A 141 13.06 0.32 5.73
CA PRO A 141 13.48 1.52 6.46
C PRO A 141 12.39 2.58 6.40
N ALA A 142 11.88 2.99 7.56
CA ALA A 142 10.79 3.95 7.65
C ALA A 142 11.25 5.32 7.14
N THR A 143 11.24 5.47 5.82
CA THR A 143 11.54 6.71 5.12
C THR A 143 10.32 7.61 5.04
N SER A 144 9.15 7.09 5.41
CA SER A 144 7.88 7.79 5.42
C SER A 144 7.23 7.80 6.80
N GLU A 145 6.31 8.72 7.01
CA GLU A 145 5.58 8.87 8.28
C GLU A 145 4.09 9.13 8.08
N ILE A 146 3.27 8.51 8.93
CA ILE A 146 1.86 8.87 9.11
C ILE A 146 1.74 9.75 10.34
N VAL A 147 1.14 10.93 10.22
CA VAL A 147 0.86 11.80 11.36
C VAL A 147 -0.64 11.90 11.56
N VAL A 148 -1.13 11.49 12.73
CA VAL A 148 -2.53 11.62 13.14
C VAL A 148 -2.65 12.78 14.12
N SER A 149 -3.31 13.84 13.70
CA SER A 149 -3.62 15.04 14.48
C SER A 149 -5.08 15.03 14.90
N ILE A 150 -5.37 15.17 16.19
CA ILE A 150 -6.75 15.17 16.70
C ILE A 150 -6.94 16.34 17.66
N GLN A 151 -7.91 17.20 17.36
CA GLN A 151 -8.49 18.12 18.32
C GLN A 151 -9.72 17.45 18.92
N PHE A 152 -9.68 17.10 20.21
CA PHE A 152 -10.83 16.51 20.88
C PHE A 152 -11.90 17.55 21.19
N ASP A 153 -13.12 17.05 21.32
CA ASP A 153 -14.28 17.78 21.82
C ASP A 153 -14.37 17.65 23.36
N SER A 154 -15.55 17.83 23.98
CA SER A 154 -15.68 17.67 25.44
C SER A 154 -15.47 16.25 25.95
N PHE A 155 -15.41 15.25 25.09
CA PHE A 155 -15.42 13.83 25.44
C PHE A 155 -14.32 13.04 24.71
N ALA A 156 -13.05 13.37 24.90
CA ALA A 156 -11.94 12.60 24.30
C ALA A 156 -11.94 11.08 24.63
N GLY A 157 -12.51 10.67 25.76
CA GLY A 157 -12.51 9.28 26.22
C GLY A 157 -13.32 8.31 25.37
N GLU A 158 -14.16 8.79 24.47
CA GLU A 158 -14.91 7.93 23.54
C GLU A 158 -14.21 7.72 22.20
N THR A 159 -13.23 8.56 21.88
CA THR A 159 -12.47 8.48 20.64
C THR A 159 -11.46 7.33 20.69
N GLY A 160 -11.37 6.57 19.61
CA GLY A 160 -10.30 5.62 19.33
C GLY A 160 -9.97 5.63 17.84
N TYR A 161 -8.83 5.07 17.43
CA TYR A 161 -8.55 4.85 16.02
C TYR A 161 -7.63 3.67 15.76
N VAL A 162 -7.66 3.19 14.53
CA VAL A 162 -6.81 2.12 14.00
C VAL A 162 -6.14 2.63 12.72
N ILE A 163 -4.85 2.32 12.57
CA ILE A 163 -4.16 2.37 11.27
C ILE A 163 -3.87 0.92 10.91
N ARG A 164 -4.30 0.48 9.74
CA ARG A 164 -4.17 -0.91 9.28
C ARG A 164 -3.44 -0.95 7.95
N ASP A 165 -2.47 -1.84 7.81
CA ASP A 165 -2.04 -2.31 6.49
C ASP A 165 -3.11 -3.24 5.93
N ILE A 166 -3.75 -2.84 4.85
CA ILE A 166 -4.88 -3.57 4.29
C ILE A 166 -4.46 -4.88 3.60
N ASN A 167 -3.23 -4.96 3.11
CA ASN A 167 -2.72 -6.12 2.38
C ASN A 167 -2.41 -7.27 3.35
N SER A 168 -1.72 -6.96 4.45
CA SER A 168 -1.38 -7.95 5.48
C SER A 168 -2.46 -8.10 6.56
N GLY A 169 -3.32 -7.09 6.72
CA GLY A 169 -4.31 -6.99 7.80
C GLY A 169 -3.72 -6.56 9.15
N ILE A 170 -2.42 -6.24 9.22
CA ILE A 170 -1.70 -5.84 10.44
C ILE A 170 -2.13 -4.43 10.85
N ASN A 171 -2.36 -4.22 12.15
CA ASN A 171 -2.63 -2.88 12.68
C ASN A 171 -1.30 -2.20 13.08
N ILE A 172 -0.93 -1.12 12.38
CA ILE A 172 0.20 -0.25 12.72
C ILE A 172 -0.10 0.53 14.01
N ALA A 173 -1.35 0.97 14.16
CA ALA A 173 -1.86 1.60 15.37
C ALA A 173 -3.21 0.99 15.74
N ASN A 174 -3.46 0.82 17.04
CA ASN A 174 -4.73 0.36 17.56
C ASN A 174 -5.00 0.97 18.93
N LEU A 175 -5.59 2.16 18.92
CA LEU A 175 -5.97 2.91 20.12
C LEU A 175 -7.48 2.74 20.34
N PRO A 176 -7.91 1.87 21.28
CA PRO A 176 -9.33 1.70 21.55
C PRO A 176 -9.94 2.95 22.19
N ALA A 177 -11.27 3.06 22.20
CA ALA A 177 -11.98 4.00 23.06
C ALA A 177 -11.46 3.90 24.51
N SER A 178 -11.38 5.03 25.22
CA SER A 178 -10.67 5.31 26.50
C SER A 178 -9.17 5.59 26.41
N SER A 179 -8.54 5.41 25.24
CA SER A 179 -7.11 5.74 25.06
C SER A 179 -6.79 7.21 25.35
N PHE A 180 -7.78 8.10 25.20
CA PHE A 180 -7.64 9.55 25.42
C PHE A 180 -8.44 10.05 26.63
N ASP A 181 -8.70 9.19 27.62
CA ASP A 181 -9.36 9.59 28.86
C ASP A 181 -8.66 10.78 29.54
N GLY A 182 -9.44 11.83 29.82
CA GLY A 182 -8.95 13.05 30.47
C GLY A 182 -8.33 14.08 29.54
N GLN A 183 -8.38 13.87 28.22
CA GLN A 183 -7.85 14.78 27.18
C GLN A 183 -8.94 15.64 26.52
N SER A 184 -10.05 15.90 27.22
CA SER A 184 -11.15 16.73 26.71
C SER A 184 -10.67 18.12 26.29
N ASN A 185 -11.09 18.58 25.11
CA ASN A 185 -10.77 19.87 24.50
C ASN A 185 -9.26 20.11 24.31
N THR A 186 -8.45 19.05 24.20
CA THR A 186 -7.02 19.18 23.91
C THR A 186 -6.68 18.71 22.50
N PHE A 187 -5.54 19.15 22.00
CA PHE A 187 -4.95 18.70 20.74
C PHE A 187 -3.88 17.65 21.01
N VAL A 188 -3.88 16.57 20.24
CA VAL A 188 -2.86 15.53 20.24
C VAL A 188 -2.37 15.28 18.82
N GLU A 189 -1.11 14.88 18.72
CA GLU A 189 -0.46 14.51 17.48
C GLU A 189 0.37 13.25 17.75
N ASN A 190 0.14 12.20 16.95
CA ASN A 190 0.87 10.95 17.02
C ASN A 190 1.51 10.65 15.66
N THR A 191 2.80 10.39 15.65
CA THR A 191 3.58 10.07 14.45
C THR A 191 3.92 8.59 14.42
N TYR A 192 3.72 7.95 13.27
CA TYR A 192 3.98 6.54 13.03
C TYR A 192 4.97 6.40 11.87
N PRO A 193 6.20 5.95 12.12
CA PRO A 193 7.16 5.65 11.06
C PRO A 193 6.67 4.41 10.28
N VAL A 194 6.64 4.50 8.96
CA VAL A 194 6.14 3.44 8.09
C VAL A 194 6.97 3.30 6.81
N ALA A 195 6.89 2.14 6.17
CA ALA A 195 7.47 1.96 4.85
C ALA A 195 6.62 2.66 3.77
N PRO A 196 7.24 3.32 2.77
CA PRO A 196 6.53 4.08 1.75
C PRO A 196 5.62 3.23 0.86
N ASN A 197 6.00 1.96 0.63
CA ASN A 197 5.36 1.08 -0.36
C ASN A 197 4.28 0.17 0.23
N VAL A 198 3.66 0.61 1.32
CA VAL A 198 2.65 -0.19 2.06
C VAL A 198 1.32 0.53 2.00
N CYS A 199 0.26 -0.24 1.80
CA CYS A 199 -1.09 0.28 1.69
C CYS A 199 -1.79 0.34 3.04
N PHE A 200 -2.10 1.55 3.50
CA PHE A 200 -2.69 1.81 4.82
C PHE A 200 -4.14 2.26 4.73
N GLU A 201 -4.92 1.99 5.76
CA GLU A 201 -6.25 2.53 5.99
C GLU A 201 -6.35 3.07 7.42
N PHE A 202 -6.99 4.22 7.59
CA PHE A 202 -7.24 4.83 8.89
C PHE A 202 -8.73 4.73 9.23
N GLU A 203 -9.06 4.17 10.40
CA GLU A 203 -10.43 4.13 10.93
C GLU A 203 -10.45 4.87 12.27
N ILE A 204 -11.26 5.92 12.38
CA ILE A 204 -11.57 6.58 13.65
C ILE A 204 -12.92 6.09 14.18
N THR A 205 -13.04 5.98 15.50
CA THR A 205 -14.22 5.47 16.20
C THR A 205 -14.61 6.40 17.33
N ASP A 206 -15.91 6.46 17.59
CA ASP A 206 -16.51 7.23 18.66
C ASP A 206 -17.60 6.41 19.37
N SER A 207 -17.39 6.12 20.65
CA SER A 207 -18.21 5.12 21.35
C SER A 207 -19.63 5.56 21.69
N PHE A 208 -19.94 6.86 21.78
CA PHE A 208 -21.32 7.35 21.91
C PHE A 208 -21.97 7.65 20.56
N GLY A 209 -21.18 7.81 19.50
CA GLY A 209 -21.59 7.87 18.11
C GLY A 209 -22.06 9.25 17.68
N ASP A 210 -21.63 10.30 18.37
CA ASP A 210 -21.82 11.69 17.98
C ASP A 210 -20.57 12.33 17.37
N GLY A 211 -19.47 11.58 17.28
CA GLY A 211 -18.24 11.99 16.62
C GLY A 211 -17.50 13.08 17.40
N LEU A 212 -16.50 13.69 16.77
CA LEU A 212 -15.75 14.80 17.38
C LEU A 212 -16.47 16.16 17.24
N CYS A 213 -17.51 16.22 16.42
CA CYS A 213 -18.32 17.40 16.15
C CYS A 213 -19.77 16.96 15.84
N CYS A 214 -20.82 17.67 16.27
CA CYS A 214 -20.91 19.06 16.71
C CYS A 214 -22.04 19.18 17.74
N GLY A 215 -21.80 19.91 18.82
CA GLY A 215 -22.81 20.12 19.88
C GLY A 215 -22.22 20.09 21.28
N PHE A 216 -21.16 19.31 21.49
CA PHE A 216 -20.39 19.23 22.73
C PHE A 216 -18.94 19.73 22.60
N GLY A 217 -18.53 20.15 21.41
CA GLY A 217 -17.25 20.81 21.15
C GLY A 217 -17.07 21.05 19.66
N THR A 218 -15.91 21.59 19.29
CA THR A 218 -15.45 21.69 17.90
C THR A 218 -14.18 20.86 17.78
N GLY A 219 -14.34 19.53 17.80
CA GLY A 219 -13.26 18.60 17.54
C GLY A 219 -13.14 18.26 16.06
N PHE A 220 -11.98 17.79 15.67
CA PHE A 220 -11.66 17.33 14.31
C PHE A 220 -10.45 16.40 14.36
N TYR A 221 -10.23 15.64 13.28
CA TYR A 221 -9.00 14.92 13.04
C TYR A 221 -8.44 15.24 11.65
N GLU A 222 -7.14 15.13 11.51
CA GLU A 222 -6.38 15.20 10.25
C GLU A 222 -5.34 14.07 10.27
N VAL A 223 -5.21 13.36 9.16
CA VAL A 223 -4.19 12.32 8.95
C VAL A 223 -3.35 12.73 7.75
N THR A 224 -2.04 12.79 7.92
CA THR A 224 -1.11 13.04 6.83
C THR A 224 -0.18 11.85 6.61
N PHE A 225 0.27 11.66 5.37
CA PHE A 225 1.34 10.74 4.96
C PHE A 225 2.43 11.56 4.27
N ASP A 226 3.64 11.58 4.82
CA ASP A 226 4.76 12.44 4.37
C ASP A 226 4.39 13.93 4.22
N GLY A 227 3.49 14.39 5.09
CA GLY A 227 2.99 15.77 5.10
C GLY A 227 1.83 16.04 4.15
N THR A 228 1.47 15.11 3.27
CA THR A 228 0.27 15.17 2.42
C THR A 228 -0.95 14.77 3.22
N LEU A 229 -2.03 15.57 3.20
CA LEU A 229 -3.27 15.25 3.89
C LEU A 229 -4.01 14.11 3.16
N VAL A 230 -4.20 12.97 3.84
CA VAL A 230 -4.83 11.75 3.28
C VAL A 230 -6.21 11.48 3.88
N ALA A 231 -6.51 12.04 5.06
CA ALA A 231 -7.85 12.01 5.62
C ALA A 231 -8.09 13.20 6.54
N SER A 232 -9.31 13.71 6.59
CA SER A 232 -9.71 14.70 7.58
C SER A 232 -11.20 14.60 7.85
N GLY A 233 -11.62 14.92 9.07
CA GLY A 233 -13.02 14.81 9.43
C GLY A 233 -13.30 15.25 10.85
N GLY A 234 -14.48 14.87 11.34
CA GLY A 234 -14.90 15.20 12.70
C GLY A 234 -16.39 15.06 12.92
N SER A 235 -17.22 15.14 11.87
CA SER A 235 -18.65 14.87 11.96
C SER A 235 -18.96 13.48 11.41
N PHE A 236 -18.85 12.48 12.28
CA PHE A 236 -19.16 11.09 11.98
C PHE A 236 -20.02 10.49 13.09
N GLY A 237 -20.62 9.33 12.81
CA GLY A 237 -21.41 8.59 13.79
C GLY A 237 -20.50 7.80 14.74
N ALA A 238 -20.67 6.48 14.75
CA ALA A 238 -19.84 5.60 15.58
C ALA A 238 -18.42 5.37 15.02
N SER A 239 -18.22 5.58 13.72
CA SER A 239 -16.92 5.46 13.07
C SER A 239 -16.90 6.15 11.70
N GLU A 240 -15.69 6.40 11.21
CA GLU A 240 -15.38 6.90 9.88
C GLU A 240 -14.06 6.26 9.43
N THR A 241 -13.98 5.84 8.17
CA THR A 241 -12.83 5.15 7.60
C THR A 241 -12.33 5.95 6.40
N SER A 242 -11.03 6.18 6.32
CA SER A 242 -10.40 6.84 5.17
C SER A 242 -10.41 5.95 3.94
N LEU A 243 -10.14 6.53 2.78
CA LEU A 243 -9.64 5.74 1.66
C LEU A 243 -8.26 5.16 1.99
N PRO A 244 -7.83 4.08 1.32
CA PRO A 244 -6.47 3.59 1.45
C PRO A 244 -5.43 4.63 0.97
N PHE A 245 -4.27 4.69 1.63
CA PHE A 245 -3.19 5.63 1.33
C PHE A 245 -1.81 5.02 1.55
N GLY A 246 -0.75 5.68 1.08
CA GLY A 246 0.62 5.14 1.08
C GLY A 246 0.91 4.38 -0.21
N GLY A 247 1.68 3.29 -0.13
CA GLY A 247 2.01 2.42 -1.26
C GLY A 247 0.92 1.42 -1.57
N CYS A 248 -0.31 1.91 -1.62
CA CYS A 248 -1.39 1.18 -2.23
C CYS A 248 -1.08 1.00 -3.71
N ASP A 249 -1.09 -0.24 -4.18
CA ASP A 249 -1.50 -0.52 -5.56
C ASP A 249 -2.97 -0.14 -5.65
N PHE A 250 -3.21 1.17 -5.64
CA PHE A 250 -4.39 1.66 -6.27
C PHE A 250 -4.17 1.38 -7.74
N VAL A 251 -5.04 0.53 -8.30
CA VAL A 251 -5.45 0.71 -9.68
C VAL A 251 -6.11 2.08 -9.73
N ASP A 252 -5.28 3.10 -9.81
CA ASP A 252 -5.62 4.33 -10.47
C ASP A 252 -5.44 4.02 -11.95
N CYS A 253 -6.53 3.83 -12.69
CA CYS A 253 -6.43 3.66 -14.14
C CYS A 253 -5.93 4.95 -14.85
N ASN A 254 -5.54 5.99 -14.11
CA ASN A 254 -5.22 7.31 -14.64
C ASN A 254 -3.87 7.91 -14.25
N GLU A 255 -3.06 7.28 -13.38
CA GLU A 255 -1.65 7.65 -13.31
C GLU A 255 -0.84 6.88 -14.36
N ASN A 256 -0.48 7.56 -15.46
CA ASN A 256 0.72 7.20 -16.18
C ASN A 256 1.89 7.30 -15.18
N CYS A 257 2.34 6.17 -14.68
CA CYS A 257 3.38 6.06 -13.68
C CYS A 257 4.56 7.02 -13.92
N ILE A 258 4.62 8.06 -13.11
CA ILE A 258 5.83 8.82 -12.81
C ILE A 258 5.79 9.05 -11.30
N ASP A 259 6.61 8.29 -10.59
CA ASP A 259 6.83 8.48 -9.17
C ASP A 259 7.48 9.85 -8.88
N ASP A 260 7.11 10.37 -7.72
CA ASP A 260 7.39 11.69 -7.17
C ASP A 260 8.83 12.21 -7.36
N ALA A 261 8.97 13.35 -8.06
CA ALA A 261 9.87 14.43 -7.65
C ALA A 261 9.75 15.65 -8.58
N THR A 262 9.49 16.81 -7.98
CA THR A 262 9.76 18.17 -8.48
C THR A 262 8.83 18.76 -9.55
N GLU A 263 7.95 19.62 -9.05
CA GLU A 263 7.24 20.74 -9.69
C GLU A 263 7.64 21.21 -11.10
N MET A 264 6.62 21.75 -11.79
CA MET A 264 6.70 22.95 -12.65
C MET A 264 7.72 22.88 -13.79
N PHE A 265 7.29 22.69 -15.05
CA PHE A 265 7.60 23.61 -16.16
C PHE A 265 6.77 23.23 -17.39
N ALA A 266 5.71 24.02 -17.63
CA ALA A 266 5.10 24.30 -18.93
C ALA A 266 4.45 23.15 -19.71
N ASP A 267 3.12 23.24 -19.83
CA ASP A 267 2.39 23.21 -21.10
C ASP A 267 3.21 22.69 -22.31
N PHE A 268 3.02 21.41 -22.62
CA PHE A 268 3.03 20.92 -24.00
C PHE A 268 2.26 19.60 -24.14
N ASP A 269 0.95 19.76 -24.37
CA ASP A 269 -0.06 18.83 -24.86
C ASP A 269 0.45 17.63 -25.71
N VAL A 270 0.07 16.40 -25.34
CA VAL A 270 -0.47 15.36 -26.25
C VAL A 270 -1.40 14.41 -25.48
N ASN A 271 -2.71 14.58 -25.65
CA ASN A 271 -3.78 13.56 -25.61
C ASN A 271 -3.72 12.47 -24.51
N THR A 272 -4.38 12.70 -23.38
CA THR A 272 -4.95 11.61 -22.56
C THR A 272 -6.38 11.99 -22.16
N LEU A 273 -7.33 11.19 -22.62
CA LEU A 273 -8.75 11.25 -22.26
C LEU A 273 -8.88 10.52 -20.93
N ASP A 274 -9.04 11.28 -19.86
CA ASP A 274 -9.06 10.80 -18.48
C ASP A 274 -10.29 11.42 -17.76
N PRO A 275 -11.07 10.67 -16.96
CA PRO A 275 -12.12 11.18 -16.08
C PRO A 275 -11.61 11.81 -14.76
N VAL A 276 -10.59 12.67 -14.78
CA VAL A 276 -10.27 13.55 -13.64
C VAL A 276 -10.97 14.89 -13.80
N ALA A 277 -11.57 15.42 -12.74
CA ALA A 277 -12.11 16.78 -12.78
C ALA A 277 -10.98 17.75 -13.16
N GLY A 278 -11.10 18.42 -14.32
CA GLY A 278 -10.09 19.35 -14.80
C GLY A 278 -10.05 20.60 -13.95
N ASP A 279 -8.87 21.20 -13.81
CA ASP A 279 -8.70 22.46 -13.10
C ASP A 279 -9.23 23.67 -13.90
N THR A 280 -9.57 23.48 -15.19
CA THR A 280 -10.19 24.45 -16.12
C THR A 280 -11.23 23.77 -17.03
N SER A 281 -11.97 24.55 -17.83
CA SER A 281 -12.91 23.98 -18.81
C SER A 281 -12.20 23.20 -19.94
N ASP A 282 -10.95 23.56 -20.26
CA ASP A 282 -10.19 22.97 -21.36
C ASP A 282 -9.71 21.54 -21.02
N ASP A 283 -9.29 21.30 -19.78
CA ASP A 283 -8.78 20.04 -19.25
C ASP A 283 -9.81 19.22 -18.46
N ALA A 284 -11.09 19.62 -18.47
CA ALA A 284 -12.19 18.89 -17.86
C ALA A 284 -12.25 17.40 -18.28
N GLY A 285 -12.25 16.48 -17.31
CA GLY A 285 -12.41 15.04 -17.54
C GLY A 285 -13.85 14.56 -17.58
N TRP A 286 -14.07 13.34 -18.05
CA TRP A 286 -15.40 12.78 -18.29
C TRP A 286 -16.15 12.36 -17.02
N ILE A 287 -17.46 12.62 -16.97
CA ILE A 287 -18.40 12.09 -15.98
C ILE A 287 -19.61 11.45 -16.65
N CYS A 288 -20.06 10.29 -16.16
CA CYS A 288 -21.18 9.52 -16.70
C CYS A 288 -22.18 9.11 -15.62
N PRO A 289 -23.44 8.79 -15.99
CA PRO A 289 -24.39 8.25 -15.04
C PRO A 289 -23.89 6.98 -14.36
N ASP A 290 -24.21 6.83 -13.08
CA ASP A 290 -23.78 5.73 -12.19
C ASP A 290 -22.26 5.71 -11.88
N MET A 291 -21.49 6.71 -12.33
CA MET A 291 -20.11 6.96 -11.91
C MET A 291 -20.11 7.81 -10.63
N LEU A 292 -19.43 7.34 -9.59
CA LEU A 292 -19.13 8.13 -8.40
C LEU A 292 -17.76 8.77 -8.60
N VAL A 293 -17.71 10.08 -8.81
CA VAL A 293 -16.44 10.80 -8.90
C VAL A 293 -16.13 11.43 -7.55
N MET A 294 -15.03 11.00 -6.95
CA MET A 294 -14.51 11.55 -5.71
C MET A 294 -13.49 12.64 -6.05
N SER A 295 -13.62 13.84 -5.48
CA SER A 295 -12.64 14.91 -5.65
C SER A 295 -11.93 15.15 -4.33
N ASP A 296 -10.60 14.99 -4.33
CA ASP A 296 -9.75 15.06 -3.13
C ASP A 296 -9.62 16.48 -2.57
N ASN A 297 -9.79 17.51 -3.42
CA ASN A 297 -10.02 18.91 -3.02
C ASN A 297 -10.34 19.80 -4.25
N LEU A 298 -10.87 21.00 -4.02
CA LEU A 298 -10.84 22.08 -5.03
C LEU A 298 -9.40 22.64 -5.11
N THR A 299 -8.68 22.33 -6.19
CA THR A 299 -7.20 22.33 -6.20
C THR A 299 -6.53 23.64 -6.59
N THR A 300 -7.13 24.54 -7.37
CA THR A 300 -6.37 25.69 -7.93
C THR A 300 -7.08 27.04 -7.91
N VAL A 301 -6.29 28.12 -7.80
CA VAL A 301 -6.71 29.53 -7.92
C VAL A 301 -6.45 29.95 -9.36
N ASP A 302 -7.36 29.69 -10.29
CA ASP A 302 -7.38 30.45 -11.55
C ASP A 302 -8.82 30.77 -11.97
N ASP A 303 -8.97 31.95 -12.57
CA ASP A 303 -10.18 32.78 -12.55
C ASP A 303 -11.05 32.62 -13.81
N ASP A 304 -11.41 31.40 -14.22
CA ASP A 304 -12.32 31.15 -15.34
C ASP A 304 -13.80 31.39 -14.95
N LEU A 305 -14.05 32.63 -14.52
CA LEU A 305 -15.30 33.40 -14.61
C LEU A 305 -16.61 32.58 -14.66
N LEU A 306 -16.89 31.90 -13.54
CA LEU A 306 -18.17 31.22 -13.25
C LEU A 306 -19.36 32.20 -13.32
N TRP A 307 -19.96 32.39 -14.49
CA TRP A 307 -21.09 33.31 -14.62
C TRP A 307 -22.41 32.65 -14.21
N CYS A 308 -22.79 32.86 -12.95
CA CYS A 308 -24.19 32.83 -12.49
C CYS A 308 -24.77 34.23 -12.19
N GLY A 309 -24.12 35.30 -12.67
CA GLY A 309 -24.51 36.69 -12.40
C GLY A 309 -24.03 37.25 -11.06
N VAL A 310 -23.13 36.56 -10.36
CA VAL A 310 -22.47 37.00 -9.13
C VAL A 310 -20.98 36.68 -9.25
N TYR A 311 -20.11 37.62 -8.83
CA TYR A 311 -18.65 37.47 -8.90
C TYR A 311 -18.17 36.58 -7.76
N PHE A 312 -17.42 35.52 -8.06
CA PHE A 312 -16.78 34.66 -7.08
C PHE A 312 -15.30 34.52 -7.47
N GLY A 313 -14.38 34.80 -6.55
CA GLY A 313 -13.03 34.26 -6.63
C GLY A 313 -13.05 33.03 -5.77
N GLY A 314 -12.97 31.84 -6.35
CA GLY A 314 -13.12 30.57 -5.64
C GLY A 314 -12.44 29.48 -6.45
N HIS A 315 -12.09 28.38 -5.79
CA HIS A 315 -11.53 27.20 -6.44
C HIS A 315 -12.68 26.42 -7.12
N ASP A 316 -12.47 25.97 -8.34
CA ASP A 316 -13.42 25.22 -9.15
C ASP A 316 -12.82 23.94 -9.70
N VAL A 317 -13.70 23.06 -10.18
CA VAL A 317 -13.35 21.85 -10.94
C VAL A 317 -14.35 21.66 -12.08
N TRP A 318 -13.93 21.00 -13.14
CA TRP A 318 -14.69 20.87 -14.37
C TRP A 318 -14.82 19.43 -14.87
N PHE A 319 -16.02 19.09 -15.35
CA PHE A 319 -16.33 17.79 -15.95
C PHE A 319 -16.90 17.93 -17.36
N LYS A 320 -16.73 16.92 -18.20
CA LYS A 320 -17.36 16.75 -19.52
C LYS A 320 -18.39 15.64 -19.48
N TYR A 321 -19.55 15.87 -20.10
CA TYR A 321 -20.61 14.88 -20.22
C TYR A 321 -21.23 14.91 -21.61
N ARG A 322 -21.39 13.74 -22.26
CA ARG A 322 -21.96 13.62 -23.60
C ARG A 322 -23.07 12.54 -23.65
N PRO A 323 -24.36 12.91 -23.66
CA PRO A 323 -25.46 11.95 -23.55
C PRO A 323 -25.76 11.19 -24.85
N ALA A 324 -26.17 9.93 -24.73
CA ALA A 324 -26.61 9.06 -25.82
C ALA A 324 -28.10 9.16 -26.16
N ALA A 325 -28.86 9.93 -25.37
CA ALA A 325 -30.25 10.23 -25.67
C ALA A 325 -30.62 11.62 -25.12
N ASP A 326 -31.58 12.27 -25.77
CA ASP A 326 -32.18 13.50 -25.27
C ASP A 326 -32.84 13.23 -23.91
N GLY A 327 -32.77 14.19 -23.00
CA GLY A 327 -33.38 14.02 -21.69
C GLY A 327 -33.06 15.14 -20.72
N ASN A 328 -32.93 14.77 -19.46
CA ASN A 328 -32.61 15.67 -18.39
C ASN A 328 -31.58 14.99 -17.49
N ALA A 329 -30.46 15.65 -17.27
CA ALA A 329 -29.41 15.20 -16.38
C ALA A 329 -29.54 15.91 -15.02
N ASN A 330 -29.13 15.24 -13.97
CA ASN A 330 -29.09 15.76 -12.62
C ASN A 330 -27.69 15.55 -12.06
N ILE A 331 -27.06 16.63 -11.62
CA ILE A 331 -25.83 16.56 -10.87
C ILE A 331 -26.17 16.65 -9.39
N ASN A 332 -25.63 15.73 -8.61
CA ASN A 332 -25.82 15.64 -7.17
C ASN A 332 -24.45 15.60 -6.49
N ILE A 333 -24.24 16.50 -5.55
CA ILE A 333 -23.03 16.60 -4.75
C ILE A 333 -23.37 16.02 -3.37
N THR A 334 -22.63 15.00 -2.95
CA THR A 334 -22.77 14.34 -1.65
C THR A 334 -21.52 14.57 -0.81
N ASP A 335 -21.68 14.69 0.52
CA ASP A 335 -20.67 14.97 1.58
C ASP A 335 -20.48 16.42 2.08
N ALA A 336 -19.89 16.49 3.28
CA ALA A 336 -19.92 17.57 4.29
C ALA A 336 -19.03 18.78 3.97
N GLY A 337 -18.95 19.14 2.69
CA GLY A 337 -18.29 20.35 2.25
C GLY A 337 -19.13 21.62 2.45
N PRO A 338 -18.74 22.73 1.80
CA PRO A 338 -19.31 24.06 2.01
C PRO A 338 -20.84 24.09 1.99
N THR A 339 -21.39 24.97 2.83
CA THR A 339 -22.86 25.15 2.94
C THR A 339 -23.49 25.85 1.73
N GLU A 340 -22.68 26.29 0.75
CA GLU A 340 -23.15 26.96 -0.45
C GLU A 340 -22.34 26.56 -1.71
N TRP A 341 -22.85 25.59 -2.47
CA TRP A 341 -22.31 25.17 -3.78
C TRP A 341 -22.73 26.08 -4.93
N VAL A 342 -21.87 26.16 -5.95
CA VAL A 342 -22.15 26.76 -7.26
C VAL A 342 -21.93 25.70 -8.34
N ILE A 343 -22.89 25.57 -9.24
CA ILE A 343 -22.87 24.62 -10.35
C ILE A 343 -23.17 25.42 -11.62
N VAL A 344 -22.32 25.30 -12.64
CA VAL A 344 -22.54 25.88 -13.97
C VAL A 344 -22.49 24.77 -15.02
N VAL A 345 -23.32 24.89 -16.06
CA VAL A 345 -23.31 23.95 -17.18
C VAL A 345 -23.30 24.73 -18.48
N TYR A 346 -22.32 24.45 -19.33
CA TYR A 346 -22.17 25.04 -20.66
C TYR A 346 -22.33 23.99 -21.75
N ASP A 347 -22.87 24.40 -22.89
CA ASP A 347 -22.83 23.64 -24.15
C ASP A 347 -21.51 23.97 -24.85
N ALA A 348 -20.58 23.00 -24.86
CA ALA A 348 -19.26 23.16 -25.45
C ALA A 348 -19.27 23.13 -26.99
N ASP A 349 -20.34 22.60 -27.60
CA ASP A 349 -20.49 22.55 -29.06
C ASP A 349 -21.13 23.84 -29.62
N ALA A 350 -21.73 24.66 -28.75
CA ALA A 350 -22.15 26.02 -29.07
C ALA A 350 -20.93 26.95 -29.15
N GLY A 351 -20.79 27.67 -30.26
CA GLY A 351 -19.56 28.39 -30.64
C GLY A 351 -19.10 29.58 -29.77
N ASP A 352 -19.53 29.67 -28.51
CA ASP A 352 -19.03 30.57 -27.46
C ASP A 352 -19.30 29.99 -26.03
N GLU A 353 -19.41 28.66 -25.87
CA GLU A 353 -19.79 28.00 -24.60
C GLU A 353 -21.09 28.60 -24.02
N GLU A 354 -22.23 28.24 -24.62
CA GLU A 354 -23.52 28.81 -24.20
C GLU A 354 -23.92 28.27 -22.82
N LEU A 355 -24.18 29.16 -21.85
CA LEU A 355 -24.64 28.77 -20.51
C LEU A 355 -26.02 28.10 -20.61
N VAL A 356 -26.06 26.80 -20.34
CA VAL A 356 -27.26 25.95 -20.37
C VAL A 356 -28.00 26.05 -19.05
N ALA A 357 -27.26 25.97 -17.95
CA ALA A 357 -27.83 25.93 -16.61
C ALA A 357 -26.88 26.54 -15.59
N CYS A 358 -27.46 27.10 -14.53
CA CYS A 358 -26.67 27.56 -13.40
C CYS A 358 -27.45 27.44 -12.11
N ASN A 359 -26.76 26.99 -11.07
CA ASN A 359 -27.19 27.11 -9.69
C ASN A 359 -26.17 27.87 -8.84
N SER A 360 -26.65 28.86 -8.08
CA SER A 360 -25.84 29.60 -7.10
C SER A 360 -26.59 29.83 -5.78
N ASP A 361 -27.68 29.09 -5.53
CA ASP A 361 -28.48 29.20 -4.31
C ASP A 361 -27.95 28.35 -3.14
N GLY A 362 -26.81 27.68 -3.35
CA GLY A 362 -26.14 26.84 -2.38
C GLY A 362 -26.60 25.39 -2.36
N ALA A 363 -27.55 24.99 -3.21
CA ALA A 363 -27.98 23.59 -3.26
C ALA A 363 -26.90 22.69 -3.87
N SER A 364 -26.69 21.54 -3.23
CA SER A 364 -25.81 20.46 -3.68
C SER A 364 -26.41 19.66 -4.85
N TYR A 365 -27.39 20.20 -5.57
CA TYR A 365 -28.11 19.52 -6.63
C TYR A 365 -28.53 20.51 -7.71
N HIS A 366 -28.37 20.11 -8.97
CA HIS A 366 -28.95 20.85 -10.09
C HIS A 366 -29.41 19.93 -11.22
N SER A 367 -30.40 20.38 -11.96
CA SER A 367 -31.09 19.59 -12.98
C SER A 367 -31.15 20.40 -14.27
N PHE A 368 -30.68 19.84 -15.37
CA PHE A 368 -30.51 20.55 -16.63
C PHE A 368 -30.89 19.68 -17.84
N PRO A 369 -31.47 20.28 -18.90
CA PRO A 369 -31.80 19.56 -20.11
C PRO A 369 -30.54 19.19 -20.88
N VAL A 370 -30.56 18.04 -21.55
CA VAL A 370 -29.46 17.57 -22.39
C VAL A 370 -29.95 17.00 -23.71
N ASP A 371 -29.20 17.26 -24.78
CA ASP A 371 -29.45 16.79 -26.14
C ASP A 371 -28.42 15.70 -26.49
N SER A 372 -28.87 14.66 -27.19
CA SER A 372 -28.01 13.55 -27.58
C SER A 372 -26.86 14.01 -28.48
N GLY A 373 -25.63 13.63 -28.13
CA GLY A 373 -24.45 13.93 -28.93
C GLY A 373 -23.82 15.29 -28.66
N THR A 374 -24.46 16.14 -27.87
CA THR A 374 -23.90 17.43 -27.42
C THR A 374 -22.96 17.22 -26.22
N THR A 375 -21.81 17.88 -26.24
CA THR A 375 -20.86 17.88 -25.13
C THR A 375 -21.17 19.01 -24.16
N TYR A 376 -21.39 18.65 -22.89
CA TYR A 376 -21.64 19.60 -21.81
C TYR A 376 -20.41 19.72 -20.91
N LEU A 377 -20.03 20.95 -20.58
CA LEU A 377 -19.03 21.25 -19.54
C LEU A 377 -19.76 21.58 -18.24
N ILE A 378 -19.40 20.91 -17.15
CA ILE A 378 -20.02 21.04 -15.83
C ILE A 378 -18.97 21.57 -14.86
N GLY A 379 -19.07 22.83 -14.48
CA GLY A 379 -18.20 23.46 -13.48
C GLY A 379 -18.83 23.41 -12.09
N ILE A 380 -18.06 23.01 -11.08
CA ILE A 380 -18.48 22.96 -9.68
C ILE A 380 -17.51 23.79 -8.84
N ALA A 381 -18.04 24.66 -7.99
CA ALA A 381 -17.24 25.49 -7.11
C ALA A 381 -17.90 25.70 -5.74
N ALA A 382 -17.07 26.03 -4.76
CA ALA A 382 -17.51 26.46 -3.43
C ALA A 382 -17.54 27.98 -3.29
N ARG A 383 -18.50 28.52 -2.54
CA ARG A 383 -18.43 29.93 -2.13
C ARG A 383 -17.35 30.16 -1.07
N ASN A 384 -16.85 31.40 -1.04
CA ASN A 384 -15.89 31.91 -0.03
C ASN A 384 -14.55 31.17 0.07
N TYR A 385 -14.10 30.50 -1.00
CA TYR A 385 -12.84 29.75 -1.03
C TYR A 385 -12.82 28.53 -0.09
N ASP A 386 -14.00 28.02 0.31
CA ASP A 386 -14.08 26.80 1.11
C ASP A 386 -13.49 25.63 0.32
N ARG A 387 -12.65 24.84 0.98
CA ARG A 387 -11.94 23.68 0.44
C ARG A 387 -12.35 22.47 1.26
N ALA A 388 -13.08 21.56 0.67
CA ALA A 388 -13.49 20.31 1.31
C ALA A 388 -13.63 19.24 0.24
N PRO A 389 -13.31 17.98 0.55
CA PRO A 389 -13.60 16.87 -0.34
C PRO A 389 -15.11 16.76 -0.55
N PHE A 390 -15.50 16.37 -1.76
CA PHE A 390 -16.89 16.17 -2.13
C PHE A 390 -17.01 15.09 -3.17
N ASN A 391 -18.16 14.43 -3.16
CA ASN A 391 -18.52 13.41 -4.12
C ASN A 391 -19.51 13.99 -5.12
N VAL A 392 -19.31 13.67 -6.39
CA VAL A 392 -20.19 14.08 -7.48
C VAL A 392 -20.79 12.83 -8.12
N MET A 393 -22.12 12.83 -8.21
CA MET A 393 -22.88 11.85 -8.96
C MET A 393 -23.66 12.55 -10.07
N LEU A 394 -23.58 12.01 -11.28
CA LEU A 394 -24.45 12.38 -12.38
C LEU A 394 -25.55 11.31 -12.52
N ASP A 395 -26.80 11.74 -12.65
CA ASP A 395 -27.92 10.90 -13.09
C ASP A 395 -28.40 11.43 -14.43
N GLY A 396 -28.64 10.57 -15.42
CA GLY A 396 -29.12 11.04 -16.72
C GLY A 396 -29.08 9.99 -17.81
N PRO A 397 -29.29 10.38 -19.08
CA PRO A 397 -29.06 9.50 -20.21
C PRO A 397 -27.62 8.93 -20.22
N PRO A 398 -27.42 7.66 -20.60
CA PRO A 398 -26.08 7.05 -20.63
C PRO A 398 -25.13 7.82 -21.56
N CYS A 399 -23.82 7.74 -21.32
CA CYS A 399 -22.81 8.39 -22.15
C CYS A 399 -22.69 7.77 -23.55
N LEU A 400 -22.31 8.58 -24.55
CA LEU A 400 -21.94 8.09 -25.90
C LEU A 400 -20.51 7.55 -25.99
N GLU A 401 -19.62 8.05 -25.13
CA GLU A 401 -18.20 7.72 -25.10
C GLU A 401 -17.81 7.44 -23.65
N ALA A 402 -18.09 6.23 -23.17
CA ALA A 402 -17.33 5.66 -22.07
C ALA A 402 -16.02 5.07 -22.65
N PRO A 403 -14.92 4.97 -21.87
CA PRO A 403 -13.74 4.20 -22.28
C PRO A 403 -14.16 2.79 -22.73
N ALA A 404 -13.52 2.28 -23.78
CA ALA A 404 -14.04 1.17 -24.57
C ALA A 404 -14.12 -0.13 -23.76
N ASP A 405 -15.20 -0.91 -23.90
CA ASP A 405 -15.31 -2.32 -23.51
C ASP A 405 -15.36 -3.13 -24.83
N ARG A 406 -14.20 -3.34 -25.45
CA ARG A 406 -14.07 -3.99 -26.77
C ARG A 406 -14.45 -5.46 -26.69
N ASN A 407 -14.08 -6.13 -25.60
CA ASN A 407 -14.32 -7.58 -25.45
C ASN A 407 -15.73 -7.90 -24.88
N GLY A 408 -16.49 -6.88 -24.46
CA GLY A 408 -17.90 -6.94 -24.10
C GLY A 408 -18.16 -7.64 -22.77
N ASN A 409 -17.19 -7.64 -21.85
CA ASN A 409 -17.26 -8.37 -20.60
C ASN A 409 -17.87 -7.56 -19.44
N GLY A 410 -18.18 -6.28 -19.66
CA GLY A 410 -18.79 -5.39 -18.68
C GLY A 410 -17.82 -4.61 -17.80
N GLU A 411 -16.52 -4.78 -18.01
CA GLU A 411 -15.44 -3.97 -17.46
C GLU A 411 -14.85 -3.11 -18.60
N VAL A 412 -14.16 -2.02 -18.26
CA VAL A 412 -13.60 -1.08 -19.24
C VAL A 412 -12.18 -1.52 -19.63
N ASP A 413 -11.88 -1.65 -20.93
CA ASP A 413 -10.60 -2.16 -21.47
C ASP A 413 -9.36 -1.43 -20.96
N ASP A 414 -9.49 -0.13 -20.68
CA ASP A 414 -8.38 0.69 -20.17
C ASP A 414 -7.96 0.28 -18.74
N CYS A 415 -8.81 -0.50 -18.05
CA CYS A 415 -8.53 -1.14 -16.76
C CYS A 415 -8.29 -2.65 -16.90
N GLU A 416 -8.14 -3.18 -18.12
CA GLU A 416 -7.96 -4.60 -18.39
C GLU A 416 -6.61 -4.95 -19.02
N CYS A 417 -6.02 -6.04 -18.54
CA CYS A 417 -4.99 -6.76 -19.27
C CYS A 417 -5.70 -7.61 -20.34
N LEU A 418 -6.08 -7.01 -21.49
CA LEU A 418 -6.89 -7.68 -22.53
C LEU A 418 -6.34 -9.04 -22.98
N ALA A 419 -5.02 -9.24 -22.84
CA ALA A 419 -4.35 -10.48 -23.16
C ALA A 419 -4.42 -11.56 -22.06
N ASP A 420 -4.76 -11.21 -20.81
CA ASP A 420 -5.08 -12.15 -19.74
C ASP A 420 -6.56 -12.50 -19.81
N VAL A 421 -6.85 -13.43 -20.71
CA VAL A 421 -8.21 -13.88 -20.96
C VAL A 421 -8.70 -14.83 -19.87
N ASN A 422 -7.93 -15.14 -18.83
CA ASN A 422 -8.31 -16.09 -17.80
C ASN A 422 -8.44 -15.46 -16.39
N GLY A 423 -7.97 -14.22 -16.25
CA GLY A 423 -8.12 -13.37 -15.07
C GLY A 423 -7.18 -13.75 -13.93
N ASP A 424 -6.05 -14.41 -14.22
CA ASP A 424 -5.05 -14.80 -13.23
C ASP A 424 -3.87 -13.83 -13.11
N MET A 425 -3.99 -12.66 -13.75
CA MET A 425 -3.05 -11.54 -13.79
C MET A 425 -1.71 -11.88 -14.47
N VAL A 426 -1.65 -12.95 -15.27
CA VAL A 426 -0.43 -13.38 -15.97
C VAL A 426 -0.75 -13.89 -17.36
N VAL A 427 -0.39 -13.13 -18.39
CA VAL A 427 -0.49 -13.56 -19.79
C VAL A 427 0.54 -14.64 -20.09
N ASN A 428 0.09 -15.88 -20.22
CA ASN A 428 0.97 -17.00 -20.47
C ASN A 428 0.35 -18.06 -21.41
N GLY A 429 0.89 -19.27 -21.34
CA GLY A 429 0.41 -20.39 -22.16
C GLY A 429 -1.04 -20.78 -21.89
N THR A 430 -1.58 -20.45 -20.71
CA THR A 430 -3.00 -20.67 -20.37
C THR A 430 -3.92 -19.78 -21.22
N ASP A 431 -3.60 -18.50 -21.33
CA ASP A 431 -4.34 -17.50 -22.12
C ASP A 431 -4.29 -17.81 -23.60
N PHE A 432 -3.09 -18.12 -24.08
CA PHE A 432 -2.87 -18.51 -25.47
C PHE A 432 -3.69 -19.75 -25.86
N LEU A 433 -3.84 -20.70 -24.95
CA LEU A 433 -4.66 -21.88 -25.17
C LEU A 433 -6.16 -21.58 -25.15
N ILE A 434 -6.62 -20.59 -24.39
CA ILE A 434 -8.02 -20.16 -24.37
C ILE A 434 -8.38 -19.56 -25.73
N VAL A 435 -7.57 -18.61 -26.23
CA VAL A 435 -7.79 -17.98 -27.55
C VAL A 435 -7.71 -19.02 -28.68
N LEU A 436 -6.69 -19.89 -28.68
CA LEU A 436 -6.57 -20.96 -29.69
C LEU A 436 -7.77 -21.91 -29.76
N ASN A 437 -8.39 -22.20 -28.61
CA ASN A 437 -9.55 -23.09 -28.56
C ASN A 437 -10.86 -22.40 -28.95
N ALA A 438 -10.87 -21.07 -29.04
CA ALA A 438 -12.05 -20.25 -29.33
C ALA A 438 -12.14 -19.75 -30.79
N PHE A 439 -11.21 -20.14 -31.66
CA PHE A 439 -11.15 -19.71 -33.07
C PHE A 439 -12.50 -19.80 -33.79
N GLY A 440 -12.96 -18.66 -34.30
CA GLY A 440 -14.24 -18.50 -34.98
C GLY A 440 -15.10 -17.36 -34.40
N PRO A 441 -16.36 -17.24 -34.86
CA PRO A 441 -17.24 -16.15 -34.42
C PRO A 441 -17.51 -16.21 -32.92
N CYS A 442 -17.20 -15.13 -32.21
CA CYS A 442 -17.30 -15.08 -30.74
C CYS A 442 -17.55 -13.64 -30.24
N ALA A 443 -18.58 -12.96 -30.75
CA ALA A 443 -18.89 -11.61 -30.33
C ALA A 443 -19.19 -11.51 -28.82
N GLY A 444 -18.41 -10.70 -28.11
CA GLY A 444 -18.56 -10.44 -26.67
C GLY A 444 -18.05 -11.58 -25.78
N CYS A 445 -17.04 -12.32 -26.22
CA CYS A 445 -16.39 -13.32 -25.40
C CYS A 445 -14.95 -12.91 -25.12
N MET A 446 -14.47 -13.26 -23.93
CA MET A 446 -13.10 -13.06 -23.46
C MET A 446 -11.97 -13.51 -24.40
N ALA A 447 -12.25 -14.29 -25.45
CA ALA A 447 -11.24 -14.71 -26.42
C ALA A 447 -11.18 -13.84 -27.70
N ASP A 448 -12.16 -12.94 -27.89
CA ASP A 448 -12.23 -11.93 -28.96
C ASP A 448 -11.60 -10.64 -28.42
N VAL A 449 -10.27 -10.67 -28.30
CA VAL A 449 -9.43 -9.71 -27.56
C VAL A 449 -9.48 -8.33 -28.22
N ASP A 450 -9.59 -8.27 -29.54
CA ASP A 450 -9.66 -6.99 -30.28
C ASP A 450 -11.11 -6.47 -30.47
N GLY A 451 -12.11 -7.24 -30.03
CA GLY A 451 -13.53 -6.90 -30.08
C GLY A 451 -14.14 -6.88 -31.49
N ASN A 452 -13.51 -7.50 -32.48
CA ASN A 452 -13.98 -7.46 -33.86
C ASN A 452 -15.15 -8.43 -34.16
N GLY A 453 -15.49 -9.30 -33.20
CA GLY A 453 -16.57 -10.29 -33.26
C GLY A 453 -16.12 -11.67 -33.73
N ILE A 454 -14.82 -11.90 -33.93
CA ILE A 454 -14.23 -13.11 -34.49
C ILE A 454 -12.86 -13.35 -33.84
N VAL A 455 -12.72 -14.50 -33.17
CA VAL A 455 -11.42 -14.97 -32.68
C VAL A 455 -10.59 -15.53 -33.84
N ASP A 456 -9.49 -14.88 -34.17
CA ASP A 456 -8.53 -15.35 -35.17
C ASP A 456 -7.06 -15.10 -34.79
N ASN A 457 -6.19 -14.89 -35.79
CA ASN A 457 -4.76 -14.72 -35.52
C ASN A 457 -4.44 -13.33 -34.98
N ASP A 458 -5.31 -12.34 -35.19
CA ASP A 458 -5.12 -10.99 -34.68
C ASP A 458 -5.29 -11.00 -33.14
N ASP A 459 -6.24 -11.76 -32.59
CA ASP A 459 -6.35 -12.00 -31.12
C ASP A 459 -5.15 -12.76 -30.54
N LEU A 460 -4.63 -13.76 -31.27
CA LEU A 460 -3.39 -14.44 -30.83
C LEU A 460 -2.19 -13.50 -30.82
N ALA A 461 -2.16 -12.50 -31.71
CA ALA A 461 -1.09 -11.52 -31.74
C ALA A 461 -1.14 -10.63 -30.50
N GLU A 462 -2.34 -10.28 -30.03
CA GLU A 462 -2.55 -9.54 -28.78
C GLU A 462 -2.06 -10.33 -27.56
N ILE A 463 -2.37 -11.65 -27.47
CA ILE A 463 -1.82 -12.52 -26.41
C ILE A 463 -0.29 -12.56 -26.42
N ILE A 464 0.31 -12.67 -27.61
CA ILE A 464 1.77 -12.71 -27.74
C ILE A 464 2.38 -11.35 -27.39
N TYR A 465 1.69 -10.25 -27.68
CA TYR A 465 2.15 -8.90 -27.39
C TYR A 465 2.10 -8.59 -25.89
N GLY A 466 1.08 -9.09 -25.18
CA GLY A 466 0.91 -8.92 -23.73
C GLY A 466 1.66 -9.94 -22.86
N TRP A 467 2.50 -10.81 -23.43
CA TRP A 467 3.08 -11.96 -22.71
C TRP A 467 3.92 -11.58 -21.49
N GLY A 468 3.57 -12.08 -20.30
CA GLY A 468 4.22 -11.77 -19.04
C GLY A 468 3.21 -11.55 -17.91
N ASP A 469 3.71 -11.12 -16.75
CA ASP A 469 2.85 -10.62 -15.69
C ASP A 469 2.11 -9.38 -16.20
N CYS A 470 0.83 -9.26 -15.87
CA CYS A 470 0.07 -8.03 -16.11
C CYS A 470 0.54 -6.99 -15.09
N ASP A 471 1.68 -6.36 -15.39
CA ASP A 471 2.21 -5.18 -14.72
C ASP A 471 1.91 -3.98 -15.62
N PRO A 472 1.19 -2.92 -15.17
CA PRO A 472 0.93 -1.74 -16.01
C PRO A 472 2.21 -1.01 -16.44
N MET A 473 3.40 -1.41 -15.98
CA MET A 473 4.67 -0.86 -16.47
C MET A 473 5.76 -1.89 -16.79
N MET A 474 5.77 -2.48 -17.99
CA MET A 474 7.04 -2.96 -18.56
C MET A 474 6.97 -3.07 -20.10
N ILE A 475 6.96 -1.93 -20.81
CA ILE A 475 7.48 -1.94 -22.18
C ILE A 475 9.00 -2.11 -22.09
N MET A 476 9.48 -3.32 -22.32
CA MET A 476 10.89 -3.57 -22.62
C MET A 476 11.34 -2.69 -23.80
N LEU A 477 12.07 -1.61 -23.51
CA LEU A 477 12.83 -0.88 -24.53
C LEU A 477 14.02 -1.76 -24.98
N GLN A 478 13.82 -2.56 -26.02
CA GLN A 478 14.92 -3.09 -26.81
C GLN A 478 15.55 -1.95 -27.64
N PRO A 479 16.87 -1.69 -27.55
CA PRO A 479 17.50 -0.58 -28.28
C PRO A 479 17.55 -0.87 -29.78
N THR A 480 16.93 -0.02 -30.59
CA THR A 480 17.25 0.05 -32.02
C THR A 480 18.46 0.97 -32.24
N PRO A 481 19.51 0.52 -32.95
CA PRO A 481 20.67 1.34 -33.22
C PRO A 481 20.35 2.25 -34.40
N ASN A 482 20.15 3.55 -34.14
CA ASN A 482 20.56 4.70 -34.97
C ASN A 482 19.63 5.92 -34.78
N ALA A 483 19.94 6.76 -33.80
CA ALA A 483 19.56 8.18 -33.86
C ALA A 483 20.72 9.04 -33.37
N ARG A 484 21.39 9.72 -34.30
CA ARG A 484 22.50 10.65 -34.01
C ARG A 484 21.92 11.94 -33.44
N SER A 485 22.38 12.34 -32.25
CA SER A 485 22.12 13.67 -31.72
C SER A 485 22.83 14.74 -32.56
N LYS A 486 22.11 15.80 -32.90
CA LYS A 486 22.67 17.01 -33.50
C LYS A 486 22.70 18.09 -32.43
N ARG A 487 23.86 18.24 -31.77
CA ARG A 487 24.15 19.44 -30.96
C ARG A 487 24.14 20.67 -31.86
N LEU A 488 23.47 21.72 -31.41
CA LEU A 488 23.89 23.08 -31.69
C LEU A 488 24.14 23.77 -30.34
N SER A 489 25.41 24.13 -30.16
CA SER A 489 25.87 25.19 -29.26
C SER A 489 26.37 26.32 -30.17
N PRO A 490 26.59 27.55 -29.65
CA PRO A 490 26.43 28.01 -28.28
C PRO A 490 25.16 28.84 -28.03
#